data_AF-A0A9W8JNP3-F1
#
_entry.id   AF-A0A9W8JNP3-F1
#
_cell.length_a   1.000
_cell.length_b   1.000
_cell.length_c   1.000
_cell.angle_alpha   90.00
_cell.angle_beta   90.00
_cell.angle_gamma   90.00
#
_symmetry.space_group_name_H-M   'P 1'
#
loop_
_entity.id
_entity.type
_entity.pdbx_description
1 polymer ?
#
loop_
_entity_poly.entity_id
_entity_poly.type
_entity_poly.pdbx_seq_one_letter_code
_entity_poly.pdbx_strand_id
1 'polypeptide(L)'
;MRIHRGILAGIAFSLLGLLPTYVFGIPLVPLSFLGFGTIFNFPTSTSPDVLYLSGSQPSHTISYVSPPLSLSTDLHPATNVWVQDASITRESLEPQLLTYAKVDDVWSQDFLSTLVISYRGGSPARIEVSTYTWLKTLGVCQVLLEGPIQRPPNEKIPSSQIVLREAIPPGPHVIQQRRDGQEGITVHSVYRLYPDEYEAFAFGAIPNVVQGGWILTNITAPPRPALEGEEEEEEDGPRPQLIPVPSRLTMISSRNLPLAGTRFGLKDIFDVQNLPTFAGSTAFSLVNSLPTSTAPSIQTLLSLGASLVGKTRTSQFAHGAQPWEFCDVGYSYNPRGDGYLSASASSSGSACAVAGYQWLEFGVGSDTRGSVREAGGAGGACTGSGRRMGRW
;
A
#
# COMPACT_ATOMS: atom_id res chain seq x y z
N MET A 1 -26.17 29.54 52.08
CA MET A 1 -24.80 29.76 52.59
C MET A 1 -24.01 30.46 51.48
N ARG A 2 -23.42 31.61 51.78
CA ARG A 2 -22.85 32.59 50.83
C ARG A 2 -21.31 32.47 50.87
N ILE A 3 -20.63 32.95 49.79
CA ILE A 3 -19.20 33.39 49.69
C ILE A 3 -18.23 32.28 49.18
N HIS A 4 -17.34 32.45 48.17
CA HIS A 4 -17.00 33.53 47.21
C HIS A 4 -15.99 33.06 46.14
N ARG A 5 -16.02 33.74 44.96
CA ARG A 5 -14.94 34.28 44.09
C ARG A 5 -13.81 33.35 43.61
N GLY A 6 -13.30 33.40 42.38
CA GLY A 6 -13.36 34.31 41.22
C GLY A 6 -12.50 33.66 40.10
N ILE A 7 -12.17 34.18 38.92
CA ILE A 7 -12.05 35.50 38.31
C ILE A 7 -12.08 35.29 36.78
N LEU A 8 -12.68 36.23 36.05
CA LEU A 8 -12.63 36.40 34.58
C LEU A 8 -11.33 37.08 34.12
N ALA A 9 -10.84 36.72 32.91
CA ALA A 9 -10.28 37.60 31.85
C ALA A 9 -9.72 36.67 30.75
N GLY A 10 -10.03 36.73 29.45
CA GLY A 10 -10.44 37.82 28.57
C GLY A 10 -9.23 38.40 27.84
N ILE A 11 -8.98 38.02 26.57
CA ILE A 11 -8.14 38.69 25.53
C ILE A 11 -8.53 38.02 24.18
N ALA A 12 -9.39 38.60 23.36
CA ALA A 12 -9.19 39.64 22.33
C ALA A 12 -9.00 39.06 20.92
N PHE A 13 -10.07 39.16 20.11
CA PHE A 13 -10.02 39.07 18.65
C PHE A 13 -9.27 40.29 18.10
N SER A 14 -8.24 40.07 17.29
CA SER A 14 -7.64 41.11 16.44
C SER A 14 -7.55 40.58 15.01
N LEU A 15 -8.25 41.26 14.11
CA LEU A 15 -8.18 41.11 12.66
C LEU A 15 -7.06 42.00 12.11
N LEU A 16 -6.41 41.51 11.05
CA LEU A 16 -5.45 42.14 10.12
C LEU A 16 -3.95 41.84 10.32
N GLY A 17 -3.46 41.02 9.39
CA GLY A 17 -2.06 40.84 9.02
C GLY A 17 -1.95 39.96 7.79
N LEU A 18 -2.11 40.56 6.60
CA LEU A 18 -1.88 39.94 5.29
C LEU A 18 -0.50 39.29 5.21
N LEU A 19 -0.46 37.96 5.13
CA LEU A 19 0.60 37.19 4.50
C LEU A 19 -0.08 36.08 3.69
N PRO A 20 0.33 35.79 2.44
CA PRO A 20 -0.24 34.69 1.70
C PRO A 20 0.24 33.41 2.37
N THR A 21 -0.60 32.81 3.22
CA THR A 21 -0.40 31.43 3.65
C THR A 21 -0.51 30.58 2.39
N TYR A 22 0.64 30.20 1.87
CA TYR A 22 0.79 29.15 0.87
C TYR A 22 -0.05 27.96 1.35
N VAL A 23 -1.09 27.64 0.60
CA VAL A 23 -1.87 26.41 0.80
C VAL A 23 -0.93 25.27 0.46
N PHE A 24 -0.22 24.79 1.48
CA PHE A 24 0.46 23.51 1.45
C PHE A 24 -0.62 22.44 1.24
N GLY A 25 -0.31 21.46 0.38
CA GLY A 25 -1.25 20.40 0.01
C GLY A 25 -1.90 19.75 1.23
N ILE A 26 -3.10 19.22 1.00
CA ILE A 26 -4.02 18.81 2.05
C ILE A 26 -3.36 17.76 2.95
N PRO A 27 -3.29 17.99 4.28
CA PRO A 27 -2.69 17.03 5.20
C PRO A 27 -3.47 15.73 5.15
N LEU A 28 -2.75 14.60 5.08
CA LEU A 28 -3.35 13.29 5.22
C LEU A 28 -3.97 13.18 6.62
N VAL A 29 -5.19 12.67 6.72
CA VAL A 29 -5.85 12.46 8.02
C VAL A 29 -5.46 11.07 8.53
N PRO A 30 -4.63 10.96 9.59
CA PRO A 30 -4.34 9.67 10.19
C PRO A 30 -5.59 9.16 10.92
N LEU A 31 -6.10 8.00 10.51
CA LEU A 31 -7.28 7.36 11.09
C LEU A 31 -6.94 6.39 12.23
N SER A 32 -5.74 5.79 12.19
CA SER A 32 -5.21 4.94 13.27
C SER A 32 -3.69 4.81 13.20
N PHE A 33 -3.07 4.63 14.37
CA PHE A 33 -1.64 4.32 14.51
C PHE A 33 -1.49 2.86 14.94
N LEU A 34 -0.98 2.03 14.04
CA LEU A 34 -0.72 0.62 14.26
C LEU A 34 0.80 0.42 14.35
N GLY A 35 1.28 -0.60 15.07
CA GLY A 35 2.72 -0.86 15.18
C GLY A 35 3.43 -0.99 13.82
N PHE A 36 2.68 -1.36 12.79
CA PHE A 36 3.13 -1.53 11.41
C PHE A 36 2.87 -0.34 10.47
N GLY A 37 2.12 0.68 10.87
CA GLY A 37 1.86 1.83 10.01
C GLY A 37 0.72 2.75 10.43
N THR A 38 0.48 3.77 9.59
CA THR A 38 -0.58 4.77 9.78
C THR A 38 -1.61 4.62 8.67
N ILE A 39 -2.88 4.45 9.02
CA ILE A 39 -3.98 4.44 8.05
C ILE A 39 -4.37 5.88 7.75
N PHE A 40 -4.60 6.21 6.48
CA PHE A 40 -5.02 7.54 6.05
C PHE A 40 -5.96 7.49 4.85
N ASN A 41 -6.66 8.59 4.62
CA ASN A 41 -7.38 8.86 3.36
C ASN A 41 -7.03 10.27 2.85
N PHE A 42 -7.55 10.59 1.66
CA PHE A 42 -7.44 11.92 1.06
C PHE A 42 -8.77 12.66 1.22
N PRO A 43 -8.88 13.67 2.11
CA PRO A 43 -10.15 14.29 2.47
C PRO A 43 -10.89 14.96 1.31
N THR A 44 -10.16 15.40 0.28
CA THR A 44 -10.72 16.07 -0.90
C THR A 44 -10.71 15.18 -2.14
N SER A 45 -10.40 13.89 -2.00
CA SER A 45 -10.43 12.99 -3.13
C SER A 45 -11.86 12.81 -3.61
N THR A 46 -12.01 12.54 -4.90
CA THR A 46 -13.29 12.13 -5.49
C THR A 46 -13.75 10.76 -5.00
N SER A 47 -12.93 10.06 -4.22
CA SER A 47 -13.23 8.77 -3.59
C SER A 47 -12.78 8.78 -2.12
N PRO A 48 -13.50 9.50 -1.23
CA PRO A 48 -13.11 9.68 0.18
C PRO A 48 -13.07 8.37 0.99
N ASP A 49 -13.76 7.34 0.50
CA ASP A 49 -13.83 6.00 1.11
C ASP A 49 -12.59 5.14 0.84
N VAL A 50 -11.67 5.58 -0.03
CA VAL A 50 -10.44 4.84 -0.30
C VAL A 50 -9.45 5.05 0.83
N LEU A 51 -9.11 3.95 1.49
CA LEU A 51 -8.17 3.92 2.59
C LEU A 51 -6.80 3.47 2.12
N TYR A 52 -5.77 4.05 2.73
CA TYR A 52 -4.37 3.72 2.48
C TYR A 52 -3.66 3.43 3.80
N LEU A 53 -2.57 2.68 3.71
CA LEU A 53 -1.64 2.42 4.80
C LEU A 53 -0.26 2.95 4.40
N SER A 54 0.31 3.82 5.23
CA SER A 54 1.74 4.16 5.19
C SER A 54 2.49 3.24 6.14
N GLY A 55 3.52 2.55 5.68
CA GLY A 55 4.37 1.73 6.55
C GLY A 55 5.02 2.56 7.66
N SER A 56 5.11 2.02 8.88
CA SER A 56 5.69 2.74 10.03
C SER A 56 7.18 2.97 9.88
N GLN A 57 7.87 2.05 9.20
CA GLN A 57 9.30 2.12 8.93
C GLN A 57 9.56 2.90 7.64
N PRO A 58 10.54 3.84 7.64
CA PRO A 58 10.93 4.53 6.42
C PRO A 58 11.63 3.55 5.47
N SER A 59 11.18 3.50 4.23
CA SER A 59 11.85 2.76 3.15
C SER A 59 13.14 3.45 2.70
N HIS A 60 13.17 4.78 2.75
CA HIS A 60 14.33 5.59 2.39
C HIS A 60 14.43 6.81 3.31
N THR A 61 15.67 7.28 3.51
CA THR A 61 15.96 8.52 4.24
C THR A 61 16.77 9.45 3.35
N ILE A 62 16.28 10.67 3.18
CA ILE A 62 16.91 11.73 2.39
C ILE A 62 17.51 12.74 3.37
N SER A 63 18.83 12.71 3.53
CA SER A 63 19.51 13.56 4.51
C SER A 63 19.83 14.97 3.99
N TYR A 64 19.97 15.14 2.67
CA TYR A 64 20.29 16.44 2.08
C TYR A 64 19.13 16.94 1.24
N VAL A 65 18.66 18.14 1.58
CA VAL A 65 17.57 18.83 0.90
C VAL A 65 17.91 20.32 0.83
N SER A 66 18.02 20.88 -0.37
CA SER A 66 18.40 22.29 -0.55
C SER A 66 17.58 22.98 -1.63
N PRO A 67 16.89 24.10 -1.37
CA PRO A 67 16.67 24.70 -0.05
C PRO A 67 15.90 23.74 0.89
N PRO A 68 16.00 23.93 2.22
CA PRO A 68 15.26 23.12 3.18
C PRO A 68 13.76 23.15 2.92
N LEU A 69 13.10 22.01 3.12
CA LEU A 69 11.65 21.91 2.99
C LEU A 69 10.98 22.49 4.23
N SER A 70 9.97 23.34 4.03
CA SER A 70 9.04 23.75 5.08
C SER A 70 7.83 22.81 5.09
N LEU A 71 8.07 21.51 5.33
CA LEU A 71 7.00 20.51 5.48
C LEU A 71 6.52 20.49 6.94
N SER A 72 5.24 20.21 7.17
CA SER A 72 4.80 19.87 8.54
C SER A 72 5.37 18.50 8.93
N THR A 73 5.31 18.18 10.23
CA THR A 73 5.65 16.83 10.71
C THR A 73 4.62 15.77 10.28
N ASP A 74 3.56 16.13 9.56
CA ASP A 74 2.53 15.19 9.12
C ASP A 74 2.97 14.40 7.88
N LEU A 75 2.16 13.40 7.53
CA LEU A 75 2.37 12.61 6.32
C LEU A 75 1.91 13.40 5.10
N HIS A 76 2.79 13.52 4.10
CA HIS A 76 2.50 14.21 2.85
C HIS A 76 2.59 13.25 1.68
N PRO A 77 1.63 13.31 0.74
CA PRO A 77 1.62 12.42 -0.39
C PRO A 77 2.67 12.86 -1.44
N ALA A 78 3.35 11.89 -2.01
CA ALA A 78 4.37 12.11 -3.04
C ALA A 78 4.28 11.09 -4.17
N THR A 79 4.66 11.50 -5.37
CA THR A 79 4.84 10.61 -6.52
C THR A 79 6.27 10.71 -7.01
N ASN A 80 6.92 9.57 -7.24
CA ASN A 80 8.23 9.54 -7.87
C ASN A 80 8.14 9.16 -9.35
N VAL A 81 8.85 9.91 -10.19
CA VAL A 81 9.00 9.68 -11.62
C VAL A 81 10.48 9.53 -11.97
N TRP A 82 10.77 8.59 -12.86
CA TRP A 82 12.12 8.40 -13.38
C TRP A 82 12.21 8.99 -14.78
N VAL A 83 13.22 9.83 -14.98
CA VAL A 83 13.46 10.54 -16.24
C VAL A 83 14.89 10.30 -16.72
N GLN A 84 15.07 10.21 -18.04
CA GLN A 84 16.39 9.99 -18.67
C GLN A 84 16.77 11.11 -19.63
N ASP A 85 15.79 11.84 -20.16
CA ASP A 85 16.00 12.90 -21.14
C ASP A 85 16.62 14.14 -20.50
N ALA A 86 17.55 14.77 -21.23
CA ALA A 86 18.20 15.99 -20.78
C ALA A 86 17.25 17.21 -20.77
N SER A 87 16.16 17.19 -21.55
CA SER A 87 15.07 18.17 -21.46
C SER A 87 13.84 17.50 -20.87
N ILE A 88 13.40 17.95 -19.68
CA ILE A 88 12.23 17.41 -18.99
C ILE A 88 11.03 18.29 -19.34
N THR A 89 10.15 17.76 -20.20
CA THR A 89 8.99 18.47 -20.74
C THR A 89 7.67 17.85 -20.25
N ARG A 90 6.54 18.48 -20.58
CA ARG A 90 5.23 17.87 -20.36
C ARG A 90 5.10 16.58 -21.15
N GLU A 91 5.56 16.58 -22.39
CA GLU A 91 5.45 15.46 -23.33
C GLU A 91 6.27 14.25 -22.87
N SER A 92 7.32 14.45 -22.05
CA SER A 92 8.06 13.35 -21.43
C SER A 92 7.40 12.82 -20.14
N LEU A 93 6.74 13.68 -19.34
CA LEU A 93 6.18 13.30 -18.04
C LEU A 93 4.72 12.82 -18.10
N GLU A 94 3.88 13.49 -18.89
CA GLU A 94 2.45 13.20 -18.98
C GLU A 94 2.14 11.75 -19.38
N PRO A 95 2.80 11.16 -20.40
CA PRO A 95 2.57 9.76 -20.75
C PRO A 95 2.90 8.78 -19.62
N GLN A 96 3.93 9.09 -18.82
CA GLN A 96 4.32 8.27 -17.67
C GLN A 96 3.24 8.32 -16.57
N LEU A 97 2.74 9.52 -16.24
CA LEU A 97 1.66 9.67 -15.25
C LEU A 97 0.35 9.02 -15.72
N LEU A 98 0.02 9.14 -17.02
CA LEU A 98 -1.12 8.44 -17.61
C LEU A 98 -0.96 6.92 -17.55
N THR A 99 0.28 6.43 -17.70
CA THR A 99 0.58 5.00 -17.53
C THR A 99 0.38 4.59 -16.07
N TYR A 100 0.84 5.38 -15.10
CA TYR A 100 0.61 5.10 -13.68
C TYR A 100 -0.87 4.97 -13.36
N ALA A 101 -1.68 5.94 -13.81
CA ALA A 101 -3.14 5.93 -13.65
C ALA A 101 -3.81 4.68 -14.24
N LYS A 102 -3.25 4.12 -15.31
CA LYS A 102 -3.82 2.99 -16.04
C LYS A 102 -3.44 1.64 -15.42
N VAL A 103 -2.21 1.51 -14.93
CA VAL A 103 -1.66 0.21 -14.52
C VAL A 103 -1.64 0.01 -13.01
N ASP A 104 -1.73 1.08 -12.23
CA ASP A 104 -1.64 1.03 -10.78
C ASP A 104 -2.92 1.51 -10.13
N ASP A 105 -3.51 0.65 -9.32
CA ASP A 105 -4.73 0.88 -8.58
C ASP A 105 -4.49 1.50 -7.20
N VAL A 106 -3.22 1.66 -6.81
CA VAL A 106 -2.80 2.39 -5.60
C VAL A 106 -2.53 3.86 -5.91
N TRP A 107 -1.94 4.15 -7.07
CA TRP A 107 -1.65 5.52 -7.47
C TRP A 107 -2.92 6.28 -7.90
N SER A 108 -3.03 7.53 -7.45
CA SER A 108 -4.04 8.49 -7.91
C SER A 108 -3.39 9.87 -8.07
N GLN A 109 -4.10 10.81 -8.69
CA GLN A 109 -3.63 12.20 -8.79
C GLN A 109 -3.46 12.88 -7.43
N ASP A 110 -4.12 12.38 -6.38
CA ASP A 110 -3.95 12.88 -5.01
C ASP A 110 -2.50 12.69 -4.49
N PHE A 111 -1.75 11.76 -5.08
CA PHE A 111 -0.32 11.58 -4.80
C PHE A 111 0.59 12.62 -5.44
N LEU A 112 0.08 13.55 -6.25
CA LEU A 112 0.89 14.53 -6.98
C LEU A 112 1.23 15.80 -6.17
N SER A 113 0.74 15.95 -4.93
CA SER A 113 1.08 17.12 -4.08
C SER A 113 2.59 17.39 -4.03
N THR A 114 3.39 16.34 -3.85
CA THR A 114 4.85 16.40 -4.02
C THR A 114 5.30 15.53 -5.18
N LEU A 115 6.00 16.11 -6.15
CA LEU A 115 6.60 15.35 -7.25
C LEU A 115 8.10 15.16 -7.01
N VAL A 116 8.55 13.92 -6.92
CA VAL A 116 9.97 13.54 -6.91
C VAL A 116 10.37 13.19 -8.33
N ILE A 117 11.39 13.87 -8.86
CA ILE A 117 11.96 13.62 -10.18
C ILE A 117 13.34 13.02 -9.98
N SER A 118 13.46 11.72 -10.24
CA SER A 118 14.72 10.99 -10.16
C SER A 118 15.37 10.88 -11.53
N TYR A 119 16.53 11.50 -11.72
CA TYR A 119 17.23 11.50 -13.00
C TYR A 119 18.13 10.27 -13.15
N ARG A 120 18.03 9.64 -14.32
CA ARG A 120 18.74 8.40 -14.69
C ARG A 120 19.50 8.53 -16.02
N GLY A 121 19.67 9.75 -16.53
CA GLY A 121 20.43 10.01 -17.75
C GLY A 121 21.92 10.30 -17.52
N GLY A 122 22.70 10.35 -18.60
CA GLY A 122 24.16 10.47 -18.56
C GLY A 122 24.73 11.89 -18.63
N SER A 123 23.89 12.92 -18.74
CA SER A 123 24.31 14.34 -18.85
C SER A 123 23.42 15.23 -17.99
N PRO A 124 23.83 16.44 -17.59
CA PRO A 124 22.95 17.33 -16.84
C PRO A 124 21.62 17.57 -17.56
N ALA A 125 20.51 17.51 -16.82
CA ALA A 125 19.18 17.74 -17.35
C ALA A 125 18.66 19.12 -16.95
N ARG A 126 17.63 19.60 -17.64
CA ARG A 126 16.94 20.85 -17.34
C ARG A 126 15.43 20.67 -17.48
N ILE A 127 14.68 21.24 -16.55
CA ILE A 127 13.22 21.27 -16.62
C ILE A 127 12.77 22.54 -17.34
N GLU A 128 11.84 22.39 -18.29
CA GLU A 128 11.24 23.54 -18.98
C GLU A 128 10.25 24.32 -18.11
N VAL A 129 10.14 25.62 -18.36
CA VAL A 129 9.22 26.52 -17.62
C VAL A 129 7.75 26.18 -17.89
N SER A 130 7.45 25.71 -19.11
CA SER A 130 6.15 25.19 -19.53
C SER A 130 5.72 24.00 -18.66
N THR A 131 6.65 23.08 -18.34
CA THR A 131 6.43 21.92 -17.49
C THR A 131 5.97 22.31 -16.09
N TYR A 132 6.64 23.26 -15.44
CA TYR A 132 6.20 23.75 -14.11
C TYR A 132 4.81 24.39 -14.16
N THR A 133 4.47 25.08 -15.25
CA THR A 133 3.14 25.68 -15.40
C THR A 133 2.08 24.59 -15.50
N TRP A 134 2.34 23.52 -16.25
CA TRP A 134 1.46 22.34 -16.33
C TRP A 134 1.37 21.56 -15.01
N LEU A 135 2.50 21.29 -14.33
CA LEU A 135 2.50 20.61 -13.03
C LEU A 135 1.63 21.36 -11.99
N LYS A 136 1.65 22.70 -12.03
CA LYS A 136 0.80 23.51 -11.16
C LYS A 136 -0.69 23.31 -11.45
N THR A 137 -1.07 23.09 -12.71
CA THR A 137 -2.48 22.77 -13.07
C THR A 137 -2.92 21.39 -12.56
N LEU A 138 -1.97 20.48 -12.28
CA LEU A 138 -2.22 19.18 -11.67
C LEU A 138 -2.25 19.23 -10.13
N GLY A 139 -2.09 20.41 -9.52
CA GLY A 139 -2.08 20.54 -8.06
C GLY A 139 -0.73 20.20 -7.41
N VAL A 140 0.35 20.11 -8.17
CA VAL A 140 1.70 19.92 -7.60
C VAL A 140 2.11 21.15 -6.81
N CYS A 141 2.37 20.96 -5.52
CA CYS A 141 2.75 22.00 -4.57
C CYS A 141 4.26 22.07 -4.34
N GLN A 142 4.97 20.94 -4.51
CA GLN A 142 6.41 20.82 -4.24
C GLN A 142 7.07 19.92 -5.26
N VAL A 143 8.29 20.27 -5.69
CA VAL A 143 9.13 19.42 -6.54
C VAL A 143 10.43 19.06 -5.81
N LEU A 144 10.82 17.79 -5.83
CA LEU A 144 12.10 17.29 -5.34
C LEU A 144 12.91 16.75 -6.51
N LEU A 145 14.13 17.25 -6.69
CA LEU A 145 14.99 16.92 -7.83
C LEU A 145 16.16 16.06 -7.35
N GLU A 146 16.26 14.83 -7.85
CA GLU A 146 17.41 13.96 -7.64
C GLU A 146 18.26 13.86 -8.91
N GLY A 147 19.57 14.03 -8.74
CA GLY A 147 20.55 14.06 -9.85
C GLY A 147 20.80 15.47 -10.40
N PRO A 148 21.69 15.62 -11.40
CA PRO A 148 22.15 16.91 -11.93
C PRO A 148 21.07 17.60 -12.79
N ILE A 149 19.95 17.99 -12.17
CA ILE A 149 18.82 18.68 -12.81
C ILE A 149 18.90 20.17 -12.52
N GLN A 150 18.94 20.99 -13.57
CA GLN A 150 18.92 22.43 -13.48
C GLN A 150 17.49 22.97 -13.36
N ARG A 151 17.32 23.86 -12.38
CA ARG A 151 16.08 24.57 -12.09
C ARG A 151 15.81 25.68 -13.10
N PRO A 152 14.55 25.93 -13.48
CA PRO A 152 14.21 27.12 -14.25
C PRO A 152 14.43 28.40 -13.42
N PRO A 153 14.87 29.52 -14.04
CA PRO A 153 15.19 30.77 -13.33
C PRO A 153 13.98 31.49 -12.71
N ASN A 154 12.74 31.08 -13.05
CA ASN A 154 11.48 31.67 -12.55
C ASN A 154 10.50 30.56 -12.12
N GLU A 155 10.88 29.76 -11.11
CA GLU A 155 10.06 28.65 -10.65
C GLU A 155 8.74 29.13 -10.05
N LYS A 156 7.61 28.56 -10.53
CA LYS A 156 6.26 28.83 -9.99
C LYS A 156 5.85 27.87 -8.86
N ILE A 157 6.64 26.82 -8.65
CA ILE A 157 6.46 25.77 -7.64
C ILE A 157 7.80 25.68 -6.90
N PRO A 158 7.82 25.68 -5.56
CA PRO A 158 9.03 25.44 -4.79
C PRO A 158 9.71 24.13 -5.22
N SER A 159 11.02 24.19 -5.48
CA SER A 159 11.82 23.01 -5.78
C SER A 159 13.04 22.88 -4.88
N SER A 160 13.36 21.65 -4.50
CA SER A 160 14.52 21.32 -3.67
C SER A 160 15.35 20.23 -4.32
N GLN A 161 16.66 20.41 -4.32
CA GLN A 161 17.63 19.39 -4.71
C GLN A 161 17.77 18.39 -3.57
N ILE A 162 17.70 17.11 -3.90
CA ILE A 162 17.88 16.02 -2.95
C ILE A 162 19.04 15.12 -3.39
N VAL A 163 19.63 14.44 -2.41
CA VAL A 163 20.64 13.40 -2.63
C VAL A 163 20.14 12.10 -2.02
N LEU A 164 20.05 11.07 -2.85
CA LEU A 164 19.63 9.74 -2.47
C LEU A 164 20.84 8.81 -2.34
N ARG A 165 20.85 7.96 -1.32
CA ARG A 165 21.81 6.84 -1.22
C ARG A 165 21.36 5.66 -2.07
N GLU A 166 20.06 5.45 -2.14
CA GLU A 166 19.40 4.38 -2.88
C GLU A 166 18.27 4.96 -3.70
N ALA A 167 18.05 4.39 -4.90
CA ALA A 167 17.03 4.87 -5.80
C ALA A 167 15.64 4.58 -5.26
N ILE A 168 14.86 5.63 -4.99
CA ILE A 168 13.44 5.50 -4.70
C ILE A 168 12.76 4.95 -5.97
N PRO A 169 11.91 3.92 -5.88
CA PRO A 169 11.21 3.40 -7.04
C PRO A 169 10.11 4.38 -7.50
N PRO A 170 9.68 4.33 -8.77
CA PRO A 170 8.58 5.13 -9.27
C PRO A 170 7.26 4.72 -8.62
N GLY A 171 6.31 5.65 -8.63
CA GLY A 171 4.97 5.44 -8.11
C GLY A 171 4.67 6.23 -6.84
N PRO A 172 3.59 5.88 -6.13
CA PRO A 172 3.11 6.60 -4.96
C PRO A 172 3.95 6.31 -3.72
N HIS A 173 4.22 7.36 -2.96
CA HIS A 173 4.95 7.34 -1.68
C HIS A 173 4.30 8.31 -0.70
N VAL A 174 4.67 8.18 0.56
CA VAL A 174 4.39 9.19 1.57
C VAL A 174 5.72 9.71 2.11
N ILE A 175 5.85 11.03 2.22
CA ILE A 175 7.03 11.68 2.80
C ILE A 175 6.68 12.38 4.11
N GLN A 176 7.66 12.47 4.99
CA GLN A 176 7.52 13.14 6.28
C GLN A 176 8.84 13.81 6.64
N GLN A 177 8.77 14.96 7.30
CA GLN A 177 9.97 15.54 7.92
C GLN A 177 10.49 14.60 9.01
N ARG A 178 11.80 14.42 9.09
CA ARG A 178 12.38 13.52 10.11
C ARG A 178 11.98 13.97 11.53
N ARG A 179 11.46 13.02 12.32
CA ARG A 179 11.01 13.27 13.70
C ARG A 179 12.14 13.27 14.73
N ASP A 180 13.34 12.83 14.34
CA ASP A 180 14.52 12.79 15.22
C ASP A 180 15.24 14.15 15.35
N GLY A 181 14.64 15.22 14.80
CA GLY A 181 15.19 16.57 14.83
C GLY A 181 16.38 16.79 13.89
N GLN A 182 16.79 15.76 13.13
CA GLN A 182 17.80 15.89 12.08
C GLN A 182 17.19 16.50 10.82
N GLU A 183 18.00 17.21 10.05
CA GLU A 183 17.58 17.68 8.72
C GLU A 183 17.31 16.50 7.78
N GLY A 184 16.31 16.69 6.91
CA GLY A 184 15.92 15.73 5.88
C GLY A 184 14.48 15.25 5.97
N ILE A 185 14.16 14.29 5.10
CA ILE A 185 12.83 13.68 4.98
C ILE A 185 12.95 12.16 4.95
N THR A 186 11.94 11.49 5.47
CA THR A 186 11.75 10.05 5.32
C THR A 186 10.73 9.77 4.23
N VAL A 187 10.89 8.63 3.54
CA VAL A 187 9.99 8.15 2.49
C VAL A 187 9.43 6.80 2.91
N HIS A 188 8.13 6.67 2.92
CA HIS A 188 7.39 5.51 3.39
C HIS A 188 6.63 4.86 2.24
N SER A 189 6.63 3.52 2.21
CA SER A 189 5.85 2.73 1.28
C SER A 189 4.35 2.88 1.57
N VAL A 190 3.56 2.88 0.50
CA VAL A 190 2.11 3.04 0.55
C VAL A 190 1.42 1.79 0.03
N TYR A 191 0.36 1.41 0.71
CA TYR A 191 -0.53 0.32 0.34
C TYR A 191 -1.96 0.84 0.26
N ARG A 192 -2.72 0.44 -0.76
CA ARG A 192 -4.16 0.65 -0.76
C ARG A 192 -4.81 -0.46 0.06
N LEU A 193 -5.78 -0.11 0.90
CA LEU A 193 -6.52 -1.06 1.71
C LEU A 193 -7.79 -1.49 0.98
N TYR A 194 -7.91 -2.79 0.71
CA TYR A 194 -9.09 -3.39 0.08
C TYR A 194 -9.86 -4.27 1.07
N PRO A 195 -11.20 -4.20 1.09
CA PRO A 195 -11.99 -5.12 1.90
C PRO A 195 -11.86 -6.57 1.40
N ASP A 196 -11.72 -7.50 2.33
CA ASP A 196 -11.75 -8.96 2.07
C ASP A 196 -13.19 -9.48 2.11
N GLU A 197 -14.01 -9.04 1.15
CA GLU A 197 -15.44 -9.37 1.03
C GLU A 197 -15.72 -10.88 0.96
N TYR A 198 -14.81 -11.64 0.37
CA TYR A 198 -14.96 -13.09 0.19
C TYR A 198 -14.36 -13.90 1.34
N GLU A 199 -13.87 -13.23 2.39
CA GLU A 199 -13.18 -13.89 3.51
C GLU A 199 -12.10 -14.87 3.02
N ALA A 200 -11.35 -14.44 2.00
CA ALA A 200 -10.38 -15.27 1.31
C ALA A 200 -9.04 -15.31 2.07
N PHE A 201 -8.77 -14.30 2.87
CA PHE A 201 -7.52 -14.14 3.62
C PHE A 201 -7.70 -14.50 5.10
N ALA A 202 -6.68 -15.16 5.65
CA ALA A 202 -6.50 -15.28 7.09
C ALA A 202 -6.01 -13.94 7.66
N PHE A 203 -5.10 -13.28 6.94
CA PHE A 203 -4.58 -11.94 7.27
C PHE A 203 -3.83 -11.33 6.09
N GLY A 204 -3.73 -10.00 6.06
CA GLY A 204 -2.84 -9.26 5.17
C GLY A 204 -1.40 -9.24 5.67
N ALA A 205 -0.45 -8.86 4.81
CA ALA A 205 0.96 -8.71 5.21
C ALA A 205 1.68 -7.63 4.42
N ILE A 206 2.65 -6.97 5.06
CA ILE A 206 3.56 -6.01 4.42
C ILE A 206 5.03 -6.37 4.70
N PRO A 207 5.99 -6.03 3.83
CA PRO A 207 7.41 -6.22 4.09
C PRO A 207 7.91 -5.46 5.32
N ASN A 208 8.81 -6.06 6.09
CA ASN A 208 9.62 -5.36 7.09
C ASN A 208 10.88 -4.83 6.42
N VAL A 209 10.87 -3.56 6.02
CA VAL A 209 11.95 -2.95 5.23
C VAL A 209 13.25 -2.75 6.01
N VAL A 210 13.20 -2.77 7.35
CA VAL A 210 14.39 -2.58 8.21
C VAL A 210 15.04 -3.90 8.63
N GLN A 211 14.24 -4.85 9.12
CA GLN A 211 14.74 -6.11 9.69
C GLN A 211 14.71 -7.28 8.69
N GLY A 212 14.06 -7.09 7.53
CA GLY A 212 13.76 -8.17 6.60
C GLY A 212 12.60 -9.06 7.08
N GLY A 213 12.14 -9.92 6.19
CA GLY A 213 10.91 -10.69 6.40
C GLY A 213 9.66 -9.82 6.28
N TRP A 214 8.61 -10.18 7.01
CA TRP A 214 7.27 -9.66 6.81
C TRP A 214 6.57 -9.33 8.14
N ILE A 215 5.59 -8.46 8.08
CA ILE A 215 4.76 -8.02 9.19
C ILE A 215 3.31 -8.37 8.87
N LEU A 216 2.67 -9.10 9.78
CA LEU A 216 1.23 -9.38 9.70
C LEU A 216 0.44 -8.09 9.92
N THR A 217 -0.56 -7.85 9.09
CA THR A 217 -1.50 -6.75 9.25
C THR A 217 -2.89 -7.31 9.53
N ASN A 218 -3.46 -6.93 10.66
CA ASN A 218 -4.86 -7.18 11.00
C ASN A 218 -5.54 -5.82 11.09
N ILE A 219 -6.29 -5.48 10.04
CA ILE A 219 -6.94 -4.18 9.88
C ILE A 219 -8.42 -4.45 9.66
N THR A 220 -9.28 -3.78 10.39
CA THR A 220 -10.73 -3.85 10.22
C THR A 220 -11.23 -2.56 9.59
N ALA A 221 -12.19 -2.65 8.67
CA ALA A 221 -12.80 -1.47 8.07
C ALA A 221 -13.37 -0.51 9.13
N PRO A 222 -13.27 0.81 8.95
CA PRO A 222 -13.92 1.76 9.85
C PRO A 222 -15.45 1.60 9.77
N PRO A 223 -16.20 2.06 10.78
CA PRO A 223 -17.66 2.10 10.71
C PRO A 223 -18.09 2.96 9.53
N ARG A 224 -19.17 2.57 8.84
CA ARG A 224 -19.77 3.40 7.79
C ARG A 224 -20.30 4.70 8.43
N PRO A 225 -19.99 5.89 7.88
CA PRO A 225 -20.61 7.12 8.34
C PRO A 225 -22.10 7.11 8.00
N ALA A 226 -22.95 7.49 8.96
CA ALA A 226 -24.39 7.64 8.73
C ALA A 226 -24.65 8.65 7.60
N LEU A 227 -25.46 8.29 6.61
CA LEU A 227 -25.89 9.25 5.60
C LEU A 227 -26.85 10.27 6.24
N GLU A 228 -26.94 11.48 5.68
CA GLU A 228 -27.87 12.49 6.19
C GLU A 228 -29.32 11.96 6.19
N GLY A 229 -29.89 11.78 7.39
CA GLY A 229 -31.25 11.27 7.59
C GLY A 229 -31.34 9.78 7.92
N GLU A 230 -30.22 9.05 7.95
CA GLU A 230 -30.13 7.71 8.54
C GLU A 230 -29.79 7.84 10.03
N GLU A 231 -30.47 7.10 10.89
CA GLU A 231 -29.98 6.91 12.27
C GLU A 231 -28.64 6.17 12.21
N GLU A 232 -27.74 6.42 13.17
CA GLU A 232 -26.55 5.57 13.34
C GLU A 232 -27.03 4.14 13.68
N GLU A 233 -27.33 3.34 12.66
CA GLU A 233 -27.54 1.92 12.85
C GLU A 233 -26.19 1.33 13.28
N GLU A 234 -26.13 0.78 14.50
CA GLU A 234 -25.06 -0.15 14.86
C GLU A 234 -25.08 -1.25 13.79
N GLU A 235 -24.10 -1.23 12.89
CA GLU A 235 -23.98 -2.22 11.83
C GLU A 235 -23.87 -3.60 12.49
N ASP A 236 -24.97 -4.35 12.49
CA ASP A 236 -25.12 -5.62 13.21
C ASP A 236 -24.42 -6.72 12.39
N GLY A 237 -23.08 -6.74 12.44
CA GLY A 237 -22.27 -7.69 11.70
C GLY A 237 -20.75 -7.47 11.84
N PRO A 238 -19.93 -8.51 11.61
CA PRO A 238 -18.48 -8.36 11.61
C PRO A 238 -18.04 -7.54 10.39
N ARG A 239 -17.40 -6.39 10.65
CA ARG A 239 -16.79 -5.55 9.59
C ARG A 239 -15.70 -6.33 8.85
N PRO A 240 -15.59 -6.16 7.52
CA PRO A 240 -14.59 -6.88 6.74
C PRO A 240 -13.17 -6.49 7.16
N GLN A 241 -12.28 -7.47 7.09
CA GLN A 241 -10.83 -7.22 7.17
C GLN A 241 -10.39 -6.41 5.95
N LEU A 242 -9.40 -5.54 6.12
CA LEU A 242 -8.73 -4.83 5.03
C LEU A 242 -7.36 -5.44 4.73
N ILE A 243 -7.09 -5.68 3.44
CA ILE A 243 -5.83 -6.21 2.93
C ILE A 243 -4.98 -5.07 2.37
N PRO A 244 -3.74 -4.88 2.84
CA PRO A 244 -2.82 -3.90 2.27
C PRO A 244 -2.23 -4.40 0.95
N VAL A 245 -2.61 -3.75 -0.13
CA VAL A 245 -2.17 -4.08 -1.49
C VAL A 245 -1.12 -3.06 -1.94
N PRO A 246 0.10 -3.49 -2.31
CA PRO A 246 1.17 -2.59 -2.73
C PRO A 246 0.96 -2.08 -4.15
N SER A 247 1.54 -0.92 -4.44
CA SER A 247 1.61 -0.36 -5.80
C SER A 247 2.40 -1.28 -6.73
N ARG A 248 1.88 -1.50 -7.96
CA ARG A 248 2.57 -2.27 -9.01
C ARG A 248 3.83 -1.57 -9.51
N LEU A 249 3.86 -0.24 -9.45
CA LEU A 249 4.91 0.59 -10.03
C LEU A 249 6.24 0.43 -9.31
N THR A 250 6.19 0.21 -7.99
CA THR A 250 7.40 0.13 -7.16
C THR A 250 8.33 -1.01 -7.57
N MET A 251 7.76 -2.08 -8.15
CA MET A 251 8.48 -3.29 -8.54
C MET A 251 8.90 -3.29 -10.01
N ILE A 252 8.29 -2.46 -10.87
CA ILE A 252 8.55 -2.42 -12.32
C ILE A 252 9.92 -1.80 -12.65
N SER A 253 10.52 -1.04 -11.73
CA SER A 253 11.63 -0.14 -12.08
C SER A 253 13.04 -0.64 -11.74
N SER A 254 13.20 -1.53 -10.76
CA SER A 254 14.52 -1.78 -10.20
C SER A 254 15.32 -2.79 -11.03
N ARG A 255 14.64 -3.77 -11.64
CA ARG A 255 15.19 -4.82 -12.53
C ARG A 255 14.02 -5.32 -13.39
N ASN A 256 14.27 -5.67 -14.66
CA ASN A 256 13.29 -6.36 -15.51
C ASN A 256 13.04 -7.80 -14.99
N LEU A 257 12.46 -7.94 -13.80
CA LEU A 257 12.18 -9.22 -13.20
C LEU A 257 10.90 -9.79 -13.84
N PRO A 258 10.83 -11.10 -14.09
CA PRO A 258 9.69 -11.71 -14.80
C PRO A 258 8.32 -11.52 -14.13
N LEU A 259 8.29 -11.32 -12.80
CA LEU A 259 7.07 -11.15 -12.02
C LEU A 259 6.95 -9.75 -11.39
N ALA A 260 7.77 -8.79 -11.85
CA ALA A 260 7.71 -7.42 -11.36
C ALA A 260 6.30 -6.82 -11.52
N GLY A 261 5.77 -6.29 -10.42
CA GLY A 261 4.45 -5.65 -10.38
C GLY A 261 3.28 -6.63 -10.26
N THR A 262 3.54 -7.94 -10.20
CA THR A 262 2.52 -8.95 -9.91
C THR A 262 2.35 -9.16 -8.41
N ARG A 263 1.14 -9.48 -7.98
CA ARG A 263 0.72 -9.61 -6.60
C ARG A 263 0.09 -10.98 -6.40
N PHE A 264 0.36 -11.62 -5.27
CA PHE A 264 -0.14 -12.97 -5.02
C PHE A 264 -0.58 -13.22 -3.58
N GLY A 265 -1.63 -14.04 -3.46
CA GLY A 265 -2.12 -14.58 -2.20
C GLY A 265 -1.48 -15.94 -1.92
N LEU A 266 -1.11 -16.20 -0.68
CA LEU A 266 -0.36 -17.41 -0.32
C LEU A 266 -1.14 -18.29 0.64
N LYS A 267 -1.46 -19.53 0.26
CA LYS A 267 -2.10 -20.48 1.16
C LYS A 267 -1.35 -20.60 2.47
N ASP A 268 -2.09 -20.58 3.58
CA ASP A 268 -1.55 -20.54 4.93
C ASP A 268 -1.00 -21.89 5.43
N ILE A 269 -0.10 -22.50 4.66
CA ILE A 269 0.67 -23.70 5.01
C ILE A 269 2.14 -23.57 4.60
N PHE A 270 2.48 -22.52 3.85
CA PHE A 270 3.85 -22.22 3.45
C PHE A 270 4.46 -21.26 4.46
N ASP A 271 5.69 -21.52 4.90
CA ASP A 271 6.38 -20.59 5.78
C ASP A 271 6.85 -19.33 5.06
N VAL A 272 6.72 -18.19 5.72
CA VAL A 272 7.30 -16.91 5.32
C VAL A 272 7.96 -16.30 6.54
N GLN A 273 9.19 -15.82 6.39
CA GLN A 273 9.96 -15.28 7.51
C GLN A 273 9.17 -14.20 8.26
N ASN A 274 9.04 -14.37 9.57
CA ASN A 274 8.33 -13.48 10.51
C ASN A 274 6.79 -13.41 10.36
N LEU A 275 6.17 -14.22 9.49
CA LEU A 275 4.70 -14.39 9.47
C LEU A 275 4.32 -15.72 10.12
N PRO A 276 3.31 -15.75 11.01
CA PRO A 276 2.83 -17.01 11.53
C PRO A 276 2.23 -17.87 10.42
N THR A 277 2.32 -19.19 10.58
CA THR A 277 1.65 -20.17 9.72
C THR A 277 0.60 -20.85 10.58
N PHE A 278 -0.70 -20.65 10.30
CA PHE A 278 -1.76 -21.27 11.11
C PHE A 278 -2.13 -22.66 10.62
N ALA A 279 -1.90 -22.98 9.34
CA ALA A 279 -2.34 -24.23 8.74
C ALA A 279 -3.85 -24.46 8.91
N GLY A 280 -4.63 -23.38 8.93
CA GLY A 280 -6.07 -23.41 9.21
C GLY A 280 -6.44 -23.80 10.65
N SER A 281 -5.47 -23.87 11.57
CA SER A 281 -5.69 -24.23 12.98
C SER A 281 -5.17 -23.19 13.96
N THR A 282 -6.06 -22.70 14.83
CA THR A 282 -5.71 -21.75 15.89
C THR A 282 -4.82 -22.40 16.95
N ALA A 283 -5.04 -23.68 17.26
CA ALA A 283 -4.18 -24.40 18.21
C ALA A 283 -2.74 -24.51 17.69
N PHE A 284 -2.57 -24.76 16.38
CA PHE A 284 -1.24 -24.84 15.77
C PHE A 284 -0.49 -23.50 15.84
N SER A 285 -1.18 -22.38 15.59
CA SER A 285 -0.56 -21.05 15.64
C SER A 285 -0.08 -20.66 17.05
N LEU A 286 -0.75 -21.16 18.10
CA LEU A 286 -0.39 -20.88 19.49
C LEU A 286 0.85 -21.65 19.96
N VAL A 287 1.09 -22.85 19.41
CA VAL A 287 2.20 -23.71 19.83
C VAL A 287 3.42 -23.62 18.93
N ASN A 288 3.27 -23.12 17.71
CA ASN A 288 4.36 -23.01 16.75
C ASN A 288 5.03 -21.62 16.81
N SER A 289 6.35 -21.58 16.72
CA SER A 289 7.09 -20.33 16.66
C SER A 289 6.98 -19.67 15.28
N LEU A 290 7.25 -18.36 15.22
CA LEU A 290 7.35 -17.66 13.94
C LEU A 290 8.48 -18.27 13.09
N PRO A 291 8.24 -18.55 11.79
CA PRO A 291 9.25 -19.04 10.88
C PRO A 291 10.43 -18.06 10.77
N THR A 292 11.64 -18.59 10.85
CA THR A 292 12.89 -17.83 10.71
C THR A 292 13.34 -17.71 9.25
N SER A 293 12.69 -18.42 8.33
CA SER A 293 13.00 -18.42 6.90
C SER A 293 11.73 -18.56 6.06
N THR A 294 11.83 -18.14 4.79
CA THR A 294 10.76 -18.26 3.81
C THR A 294 10.91 -19.56 3.02
N ALA A 295 9.79 -20.27 2.79
CA ALA A 295 9.78 -21.50 2.00
C ALA A 295 10.46 -21.29 0.62
N PRO A 296 11.30 -22.22 0.14
CA PRO A 296 12.12 -21.99 -1.06
C PRO A 296 11.36 -21.62 -2.34
N SER A 297 10.18 -22.23 -2.55
CA SER A 297 9.30 -21.90 -3.68
C SER A 297 8.79 -20.46 -3.60
N ILE A 298 8.45 -20.00 -2.39
CA ILE A 298 7.98 -18.64 -2.15
C ILE A 298 9.13 -17.65 -2.28
N GLN A 299 10.31 -17.99 -1.78
CA GLN A 299 11.51 -17.16 -1.92
C GLN A 299 11.87 -16.93 -3.40
N THR A 300 11.61 -17.92 -4.26
CA THR A 300 11.81 -17.80 -5.71
C THR A 300 10.80 -16.82 -6.33
N LEU A 301 9.53 -16.87 -5.95
CA LEU A 301 8.54 -15.90 -6.44
C LEU A 301 8.90 -14.47 -6.02
N LEU A 302 9.30 -14.28 -4.77
CA LEU A 302 9.75 -12.98 -4.25
C LEU A 302 11.00 -12.47 -4.98
N SER A 303 11.99 -13.34 -5.25
CA SER A 303 13.20 -12.94 -5.98
C SER A 303 12.95 -12.63 -7.46
N LEU A 304 11.90 -13.19 -8.04
CA LEU A 304 11.41 -12.87 -9.38
C LEU A 304 10.53 -11.60 -9.42
N GLY A 305 10.34 -10.92 -8.29
CA GLY A 305 9.67 -9.62 -8.23
C GLY A 305 8.18 -9.66 -7.91
N ALA A 306 7.62 -10.83 -7.56
CA ALA A 306 6.22 -10.93 -7.12
C ALA A 306 6.05 -10.38 -5.70
N SER A 307 4.92 -9.73 -5.43
CA SER A 307 4.60 -9.17 -4.11
C SER A 307 3.54 -10.01 -3.39
N LEU A 308 3.89 -10.53 -2.21
CA LEU A 308 2.92 -11.17 -1.32
C LEU A 308 2.00 -10.09 -0.71
N VAL A 309 0.69 -10.32 -0.74
CA VAL A 309 -0.31 -9.42 -0.11
C VAL A 309 -0.83 -9.92 1.24
N GLY A 310 -0.71 -11.23 1.49
CA GLY A 310 -1.30 -11.87 2.67
C GLY A 310 -1.41 -13.38 2.54
N LYS A 311 -1.80 -14.02 3.65
CA LYS A 311 -2.04 -15.46 3.72
C LYS A 311 -3.49 -15.77 3.45
N THR A 312 -3.78 -16.67 2.51
CA THR A 312 -5.14 -17.10 2.18
C THR A 312 -5.58 -18.26 3.04
N ARG A 313 -6.87 -18.32 3.38
CA ARG A 313 -7.46 -19.38 4.21
C ARG A 313 -7.30 -20.76 3.57
N THR A 314 -7.25 -21.77 4.42
CA THR A 314 -7.12 -23.19 4.10
C THR A 314 -7.95 -23.99 5.10
N SER A 315 -8.40 -25.17 4.72
CA SER A 315 -8.85 -26.16 5.70
C SER A 315 -7.68 -26.61 6.58
N GLN A 316 -8.00 -27.05 7.81
CA GLN A 316 -7.03 -27.51 8.79
C GLN A 316 -6.04 -28.53 8.19
N PHE A 317 -4.75 -28.23 8.30
CA PHE A 317 -3.63 -29.03 7.81
C PHE A 317 -3.77 -29.49 6.36
N ALA A 318 -4.41 -28.66 5.53
CA ALA A 318 -4.73 -28.95 4.14
C ALA A 318 -5.58 -30.23 3.93
N HIS A 319 -6.32 -30.67 4.94
CA HIS A 319 -7.23 -31.82 4.87
C HIS A 319 -8.42 -31.54 3.93
N GLY A 320 -8.95 -32.56 3.26
CA GLY A 320 -10.18 -32.39 2.47
C GLY A 320 -11.34 -32.07 3.40
N ALA A 321 -12.10 -31.01 3.10
CA ALA A 321 -13.17 -30.54 3.98
C ALA A 321 -14.28 -29.87 3.17
N GLN A 322 -15.51 -30.00 3.66
CA GLN A 322 -16.67 -29.25 3.22
C GLN A 322 -16.75 -27.91 3.96
N PRO A 323 -17.51 -26.92 3.43
CA PRO A 323 -17.61 -25.60 4.06
C PRO A 323 -17.99 -25.61 5.54
N TRP A 324 -18.88 -26.53 5.96
CA TRP A 324 -19.34 -26.66 7.36
C TRP A 324 -18.37 -27.40 8.29
N GLU A 325 -17.25 -27.91 7.77
CA GLU A 325 -16.21 -28.60 8.56
C GLU A 325 -15.07 -27.64 8.97
N PHE A 326 -15.17 -26.36 8.61
CA PHE A 326 -14.24 -25.30 8.97
C PHE A 326 -14.59 -24.76 10.37
N CYS A 327 -13.83 -25.18 11.39
CA CYS A 327 -14.14 -24.84 12.79
C CYS A 327 -13.35 -23.65 13.34
N ASP A 328 -12.07 -23.52 12.99
CA ASP A 328 -11.17 -22.50 13.57
C ASP A 328 -11.14 -21.19 12.78
N VAL A 329 -11.35 -21.27 11.46
CA VAL A 329 -11.41 -20.15 10.53
C VAL A 329 -12.62 -20.35 9.63
N GLY A 330 -13.41 -19.30 9.38
CA GLY A 330 -14.57 -19.39 8.50
C GLY A 330 -14.21 -19.84 7.09
N TYR A 331 -15.11 -20.55 6.42
CA TYR A 331 -14.95 -20.89 5.01
C TYR A 331 -15.01 -19.63 4.12
N SER A 332 -14.20 -19.58 3.07
CA SER A 332 -14.20 -18.45 2.14
C SER A 332 -15.44 -18.48 1.23
N TYR A 333 -16.11 -17.35 1.08
CA TYR A 333 -17.29 -17.20 0.23
C TYR A 333 -16.88 -17.28 -1.25
N ASN A 334 -17.55 -18.13 -2.02
CA ASN A 334 -17.18 -18.32 -3.43
C ASN A 334 -17.73 -17.20 -4.30
N PRO A 335 -16.88 -16.32 -4.87
CA PRO A 335 -17.33 -15.22 -5.73
C PRO A 335 -18.06 -15.69 -7.00
N ARG A 336 -17.82 -16.94 -7.45
CA ARG A 336 -18.50 -17.52 -8.63
C ARG A 336 -19.77 -18.28 -8.29
N GLY A 337 -20.07 -18.44 -7.00
CA GLY A 337 -21.26 -19.11 -6.50
C GLY A 337 -22.12 -18.20 -5.65
N ASP A 338 -22.05 -16.89 -5.87
CA ASP A 338 -22.74 -15.83 -5.11
C ASP A 338 -22.56 -15.97 -3.59
N GLY A 339 -21.38 -16.46 -3.17
CA GLY A 339 -21.02 -16.71 -1.78
C GLY A 339 -21.42 -18.09 -1.23
N TYR A 340 -22.29 -18.86 -1.90
CA TYR A 340 -22.84 -20.09 -1.33
C TYR A 340 -22.11 -21.37 -1.75
N LEU A 341 -21.89 -21.56 -3.06
CA LEU A 341 -21.34 -22.82 -3.56
C LEU A 341 -19.89 -23.00 -3.10
N SER A 342 -19.51 -24.23 -2.75
CA SER A 342 -18.14 -24.54 -2.32
C SER A 342 -17.12 -24.14 -3.39
N ALA A 343 -16.04 -23.47 -2.99
CA ALA A 343 -14.85 -23.24 -3.81
C ALA A 343 -13.85 -24.42 -3.73
N SER A 344 -14.25 -25.55 -3.14
CA SER A 344 -13.46 -26.74 -2.81
C SER A 344 -12.26 -26.52 -1.89
N ALA A 345 -12.05 -27.46 -0.97
CA ALA A 345 -10.89 -27.49 -0.10
C ALA A 345 -9.71 -28.21 -0.78
N SER A 346 -8.47 -28.00 -0.36
CA SER A 346 -8.04 -27.20 0.79
C SER A 346 -7.55 -25.80 0.44
N SER A 347 -7.56 -25.41 -0.83
CA SER A 347 -7.08 -24.07 -1.27
C SER A 347 -8.23 -23.12 -1.62
N SER A 348 -9.36 -23.22 -0.91
CA SER A 348 -10.56 -22.40 -1.15
C SER A 348 -10.26 -20.91 -1.07
N GLY A 349 -9.53 -20.46 -0.04
CA GLY A 349 -9.15 -19.05 0.09
C GLY A 349 -8.31 -18.54 -1.09
N SER A 350 -7.37 -19.34 -1.57
CA SER A 350 -6.57 -18.97 -2.75
C SER A 350 -7.42 -18.86 -4.02
N ALA A 351 -8.37 -19.80 -4.21
CA ALA A 351 -9.27 -19.80 -5.36
C ALA A 351 -10.25 -18.61 -5.30
N CYS A 352 -10.88 -18.36 -4.16
CA CYS A 352 -11.77 -17.22 -3.95
C CYS A 352 -11.02 -15.89 -4.14
N ALA A 353 -9.80 -15.76 -3.61
CA ALA A 353 -9.02 -14.54 -3.76
C ALA A 353 -8.74 -14.22 -5.24
N VAL A 354 -8.28 -15.21 -6.02
CA VAL A 354 -7.99 -15.02 -7.46
C VAL A 354 -9.26 -14.72 -8.25
N ALA A 355 -10.38 -15.36 -7.90
CA ALA A 355 -11.62 -15.20 -8.63
C ALA A 355 -12.38 -13.90 -8.28
N GLY A 356 -12.23 -13.42 -7.05
CA GLY A 356 -12.97 -12.27 -6.52
C GLY A 356 -12.22 -10.95 -6.61
N TYR A 357 -10.88 -10.97 -6.59
CA TYR A 357 -10.07 -9.75 -6.50
C TYR A 357 -9.28 -9.48 -7.77
N GLN A 358 -9.71 -8.47 -8.53
CA GLN A 358 -9.01 -8.01 -9.74
C GLN A 358 -7.61 -7.44 -9.46
N TRP A 359 -7.37 -7.03 -8.22
CA TRP A 359 -6.10 -6.50 -7.76
C TRP A 359 -5.07 -7.61 -7.49
N LEU A 360 -5.41 -8.89 -7.66
CA LEU A 360 -4.55 -10.04 -7.41
C LEU A 360 -4.30 -10.83 -8.71
N GLU A 361 -3.04 -11.01 -9.10
CA GLU A 361 -2.70 -11.71 -10.35
C GLU A 361 -2.76 -13.24 -10.23
N PHE A 362 -2.35 -13.80 -9.08
CA PHE A 362 -2.42 -15.25 -8.86
C PHE A 362 -2.45 -15.65 -7.38
N GLY A 363 -2.77 -16.91 -7.13
CA GLY A 363 -2.76 -17.53 -5.81
C GLY A 363 -1.84 -18.73 -5.78
N VAL A 364 -1.15 -18.94 -4.66
CA VAL A 364 -0.29 -20.11 -4.44
C VAL A 364 -0.98 -21.08 -3.50
N GLY A 365 -1.20 -22.32 -3.95
CA GLY A 365 -1.81 -23.40 -3.17
C GLY A 365 -0.92 -24.64 -3.10
N SER A 366 -1.46 -25.71 -2.50
CA SER A 366 -0.86 -27.05 -2.51
C SER A 366 -1.85 -28.06 -3.07
N ASP A 367 -1.36 -29.10 -3.76
CA ASP A 367 -2.19 -30.12 -4.41
C ASP A 367 -1.67 -31.53 -4.07
N THR A 368 -2.18 -32.10 -2.97
CA THR A 368 -1.87 -33.48 -2.57
C THR A 368 -2.79 -34.48 -3.26
N ARG A 369 -4.08 -34.14 -3.38
CA ARG A 369 -5.14 -35.02 -3.93
C ARG A 369 -6.10 -34.32 -4.90
N GLY A 370 -5.92 -33.05 -5.18
CA GLY A 370 -6.88 -32.23 -5.94
C GLY A 370 -6.93 -30.79 -5.48
N SER A 371 -6.33 -30.44 -4.34
CA SER A 371 -6.57 -29.19 -3.63
C SER A 371 -6.24 -27.88 -4.39
N VAL A 372 -5.52 -27.91 -5.52
CA VAL A 372 -5.42 -26.75 -6.44
C VAL A 372 -6.37 -26.92 -7.62
N ARG A 373 -6.37 -28.10 -8.26
CA ARG A 373 -7.20 -28.37 -9.44
C ARG A 373 -8.70 -28.25 -9.18
N GLU A 374 -9.18 -28.87 -8.11
CA GLU A 374 -10.60 -28.83 -7.71
C GLU A 374 -10.99 -27.43 -7.25
N ALA A 375 -10.12 -26.79 -6.46
CA ALA A 375 -10.41 -25.45 -5.96
C ALA A 375 -10.44 -24.40 -7.07
N GLY A 376 -9.47 -24.42 -7.99
CA GLY A 376 -9.50 -23.52 -9.13
C GLY A 376 -10.66 -23.81 -10.09
N GLY A 377 -11.02 -25.08 -10.31
CA GLY A 377 -12.21 -25.43 -11.08
C GLY A 377 -13.50 -24.88 -10.47
N ALA A 378 -13.70 -25.07 -9.17
CA ALA A 378 -14.89 -24.63 -8.45
C ALA A 378 -14.94 -23.11 -8.22
N GLY A 379 -13.79 -22.48 -8.02
CA GLY A 379 -13.66 -21.02 -7.88
C GLY A 379 -13.58 -20.27 -9.21
N GLY A 380 -13.56 -20.95 -10.37
CA GLY A 380 -13.45 -20.30 -11.67
C GLY A 380 -12.09 -19.64 -11.94
N ALA A 381 -11.02 -20.20 -11.39
CA ALA A 381 -9.63 -19.79 -11.62
C ALA A 381 -8.91 -20.81 -12.52
N CYS A 382 -8.11 -20.32 -13.47
CA CYS A 382 -7.25 -21.18 -14.29
C CYS A 382 -6.15 -21.81 -13.43
N THR A 383 -6.03 -23.14 -13.44
CA THR A 383 -5.05 -23.87 -12.61
C THR A 383 -3.82 -24.29 -13.41
N GLY A 384 -2.63 -23.97 -12.91
CA GLY A 384 -1.37 -24.62 -13.33
C GLY A 384 -0.92 -25.63 -12.27
N SER A 385 -0.67 -26.89 -12.65
CA SER A 385 -0.05 -27.85 -11.74
C SER A 385 1.46 -27.92 -12.02
N GLY A 386 2.27 -27.93 -10.96
CA GLY A 386 3.67 -28.35 -11.05
C GLY A 386 3.74 -29.75 -11.65
N ARG A 387 4.48 -29.91 -12.76
CA ARG A 387 4.59 -31.20 -13.46
C ARG A 387 5.61 -32.09 -12.71
N ARG A 388 5.11 -33.19 -12.14
CA ARG A 388 5.79 -34.28 -11.39
C ARG A 388 6.14 -33.98 -9.94
N MET A 389 5.95 -35.01 -9.10
CA MET A 389 6.43 -35.08 -7.72
C MET A 389 7.91 -34.66 -7.65
N GLY A 390 8.22 -33.66 -6.83
CA GLY A 390 9.59 -33.13 -6.65
C GLY A 390 9.98 -31.90 -7.48
N ARG A 391 9.06 -31.31 -8.29
CA ARG A 391 9.25 -29.96 -8.88
C ARG A 391 8.20 -29.00 -8.34
N TRP A 392 8.68 -27.87 -7.82
CA TRP A 392 7.88 -26.75 -7.32
C TRP A 392 8.08 -25.53 -8.22
#